data_AF-A0AA35X7I5-F1
#
_entry.id   AF-A0AA35X7I5-F1
#
_cell.length_a   1.000
_cell.length_b   1.000
_cell.length_c   1.000
_cell.angle_alpha   90.00
_cell.angle_beta   90.00
_cell.angle_gamma   90.00
#
_symmetry.space_group_name_H-M   'P 1'
#
loop_
_entity.id
_entity.type
_entity.pdbx_description
1 polymer ?
#
loop_
_entity_poly.entity_id
_entity_poly.type
_entity_poly.pdbx_seq_one_letter_code
_entity_poly.pdbx_strand_id
1 'polypeptide(L)'
;MMTPEQRYLFDVTGYLHLKNVLSDEELKAAQEAANEYINTPTEELPPGFDSSAKNLPNGFAFAKPLEALTLHRSTWPIIKELTNNKPQLMRGTMIADRAGVSESAEGLRLHCAREDFGWHANRYEVRHGRIFCDDFVVFPYLYDVHPGDGGLLVVPGTHKTVFDRPEHLYNNGRVEEANDIPQGVVNVTPKAGDMVIISELLTHGALPWKPKDRYRCVLTLRYRPQHRGESRVPEEVRTRLSPETLELISQADHYHTKEIVKKDVITLT
;
A
#
# COMPACT_ATOMS: atom_id res chain seq x y z
N MET A 1 17.94 8.81 0.87
CA MET A 1 17.02 9.58 1.75
C MET A 1 15.83 10.08 0.93
N MET A 2 14.69 10.40 1.55
CA MET A 2 13.56 11.05 0.86
C MET A 2 13.98 12.47 0.44
N THR A 3 13.61 12.89 -0.76
CA THR A 3 14.01 14.22 -1.27
C THR A 3 13.19 15.34 -0.61
N PRO A 4 13.68 16.59 -0.60
CA PRO A 4 12.91 17.74 -0.12
C PRO A 4 11.55 17.90 -0.82
N GLU A 5 11.48 17.65 -2.13
CA GLU A 5 10.26 17.72 -2.93
C GLU A 5 9.27 16.63 -2.53
N GLN A 6 9.75 15.39 -2.36
CA GLN A 6 8.92 14.30 -1.85
C GLN A 6 8.37 14.64 -0.46
N ARG A 7 9.21 15.17 0.43
CA ARG A 7 8.80 15.55 1.80
C ARG A 7 7.72 16.63 1.76
N TYR A 8 7.93 17.68 0.96
CA TYR A 8 6.96 18.76 0.79
C TYR A 8 5.64 18.24 0.20
N LEU A 9 5.70 17.45 -0.86
CA LEU A 9 4.50 16.89 -1.50
C LEU A 9 3.73 15.98 -0.54
N PHE A 10 4.41 15.07 0.17
CA PHE A 10 3.75 14.18 1.12
C PHE A 10 3.12 14.95 2.29
N ASP A 11 3.73 16.03 2.77
CA ASP A 11 3.12 16.89 3.80
C ASP A 11 1.92 17.69 3.27
N VAL A 12 1.96 18.18 2.05
CA VAL A 12 0.83 18.96 1.51
C VAL A 12 -0.35 18.05 1.16
N THR A 13 -0.09 16.88 0.58
CA THR A 13 -1.13 16.03 0.00
C THR A 13 -1.46 14.80 0.84
N GLY A 14 -0.55 14.32 1.68
CA GLY A 14 -0.66 13.05 2.40
C GLY A 14 -0.38 11.81 1.56
N TYR A 15 0.04 11.99 0.30
CA TYR A 15 0.43 10.90 -0.58
C TYR A 15 1.54 11.27 -1.56
N LEU A 16 2.21 10.25 -2.09
CA LEU A 16 3.16 10.37 -3.20
C LEU A 16 2.75 9.42 -4.32
N HIS A 17 2.94 9.86 -5.56
CA HIS A 17 2.84 9.01 -6.75
C HIS A 17 4.20 8.99 -7.43
N LEU A 18 4.93 7.89 -7.26
CA LEU A 18 6.22 7.65 -7.87
C LEU A 18 5.99 6.97 -9.22
N LYS A 19 6.38 7.63 -10.30
CA LYS A 19 6.14 7.15 -11.67
C LYS A 19 7.31 6.33 -12.18
N ASN A 20 7.02 5.22 -12.85
CA ASN A 20 7.97 4.36 -13.56
C ASN A 20 9.21 4.01 -12.73
N VAL A 21 8.97 3.48 -11.51
CA VAL A 21 10.05 3.20 -10.56
C VAL A 21 10.55 1.77 -10.60
N LEU A 22 9.73 0.85 -11.11
CA LEU A 22 10.16 -0.52 -11.42
C LEU A 22 10.86 -0.53 -12.79
N SER A 23 11.98 -1.26 -12.89
CA SER A 23 12.53 -1.61 -14.20
C SER A 23 11.62 -2.59 -14.94
N ASP A 24 11.82 -2.72 -16.25
CA ASP A 24 11.05 -3.66 -17.07
C ASP A 24 11.23 -5.11 -16.57
N GLU A 25 12.42 -5.47 -16.11
CA GLU A 25 12.71 -6.80 -15.54
C GLU A 25 12.02 -6.99 -14.19
N GLU A 26 12.08 -6.00 -13.30
CA GLU A 26 11.42 -6.02 -11.99
C GLU A 26 9.90 -6.17 -12.16
N LEU A 27 9.32 -5.37 -13.06
CA LEU A 27 7.89 -5.39 -13.37
C LEU A 27 7.47 -6.73 -13.97
N LYS A 28 8.19 -7.24 -14.98
CA LYS A 28 7.88 -8.51 -15.63
C LYS A 28 7.91 -9.67 -14.65
N ALA A 29 8.97 -9.78 -13.84
CA ALA A 29 9.08 -10.85 -12.84
C ALA A 29 7.97 -10.78 -11.78
N ALA A 30 7.58 -9.57 -11.35
CA ALA A 30 6.46 -9.37 -10.44
C ALA A 30 5.11 -9.72 -11.09
N GLN A 31 4.90 -9.38 -12.36
CA GLN A 31 3.69 -9.74 -13.10
C GLN A 31 3.55 -11.25 -13.29
N GLU A 32 4.63 -11.95 -13.64
CA GLU A 32 4.66 -13.41 -13.76
C GLU A 32 4.26 -14.08 -12.43
N ALA A 33 4.87 -13.66 -11.32
CA ALA A 33 4.54 -14.15 -9.99
C ALA A 33 3.09 -13.82 -9.57
N ALA A 34 2.60 -12.61 -9.88
CA ALA A 34 1.23 -12.23 -9.59
C ALA A 34 0.22 -13.04 -10.41
N ASN A 35 0.50 -13.26 -11.69
CA ASN A 35 -0.33 -14.10 -12.55
C ASN A 35 -0.38 -15.54 -12.05
N GLU A 36 0.74 -16.10 -11.62
CA GLU A 36 0.75 -17.42 -11.00
C GLU A 36 -0.16 -17.45 -9.77
N TYR A 37 0.00 -16.52 -8.83
CA TYR A 37 -0.86 -16.50 -7.63
C TYR A 37 -2.35 -16.34 -7.98
N ILE A 38 -2.68 -15.40 -8.86
CA ILE A 38 -4.05 -15.08 -9.25
C ILE A 38 -4.75 -16.30 -9.87
N ASN A 39 -4.04 -17.11 -10.66
CA ASN A 39 -4.66 -18.18 -11.46
C ASN A 39 -4.49 -19.59 -10.87
N THR A 40 -3.70 -19.78 -9.82
CA THR A 40 -3.61 -21.06 -9.10
C THR A 40 -4.84 -21.24 -8.19
N PRO A 41 -5.58 -22.36 -8.28
CA PRO A 41 -6.72 -22.64 -7.39
C PRO A 41 -6.34 -22.64 -5.91
N THR A 42 -7.23 -22.19 -5.02
CA THR A 42 -6.99 -22.11 -3.57
C THR A 42 -6.53 -23.45 -2.98
N GLU A 43 -7.04 -24.56 -3.48
CA GLU A 43 -6.71 -25.91 -3.00
C GLU A 43 -5.27 -26.34 -3.35
N GLU A 44 -4.67 -25.71 -4.35
CA GLU A 44 -3.30 -25.95 -4.81
C GLU A 44 -2.30 -24.94 -4.22
N LEU A 45 -2.80 -23.89 -3.56
CA LEU A 45 -1.98 -22.85 -2.96
C LEU A 45 -1.35 -23.31 -1.63
N PRO A 46 -0.15 -22.81 -1.29
CA PRO A 46 0.43 -23.05 0.03
C PRO A 46 -0.46 -22.49 1.16
N PRO A 47 -0.32 -23.00 2.39
CA PRO A 47 -1.02 -22.43 3.55
C PRO A 47 -0.77 -20.92 3.71
N GLY A 48 -1.84 -20.19 4.04
CA GLY A 48 -1.81 -18.73 4.20
C GLY A 48 -2.07 -17.93 2.92
N PHE A 49 -2.31 -18.59 1.79
CA PHE A 49 -2.66 -17.98 0.51
C PHE A 49 -4.08 -18.38 0.09
N ASP A 50 -4.78 -17.50 -0.63
CA ASP A 50 -6.13 -17.73 -1.13
C ASP A 50 -6.32 -16.91 -2.42
N SER A 51 -6.86 -17.54 -3.46
CA SER A 51 -7.12 -16.90 -4.75
C SER A 51 -8.62 -16.86 -5.09
N SER A 52 -9.51 -17.13 -4.15
CA SER A 52 -10.96 -17.17 -4.39
C SER A 52 -11.59 -15.77 -4.43
N ALA A 53 -11.05 -14.83 -3.66
CA ALA A 53 -11.57 -13.48 -3.51
C ALA A 53 -10.73 -12.43 -4.26
N LYS A 54 -11.19 -11.17 -4.22
CA LYS A 54 -10.44 -10.00 -4.73
C LYS A 54 -9.17 -9.71 -3.93
N ASN A 55 -9.20 -9.93 -2.63
CA ASN A 55 -8.09 -9.66 -1.72
C ASN A 55 -7.32 -10.96 -1.48
N LEU A 56 -6.20 -11.11 -2.14
CA LEU A 56 -5.33 -12.28 -2.07
C LEU A 56 -4.35 -12.10 -0.88
N PRO A 57 -4.55 -12.84 0.23
CA PRO A 57 -3.75 -12.67 1.44
C PRO A 57 -2.27 -12.96 1.18
N ASN A 58 -1.40 -12.28 1.92
CA ASN A 58 0.05 -12.52 1.89
C ASN A 58 0.71 -12.43 0.51
N GLY A 59 0.10 -11.77 -0.48
CA GLY A 59 0.61 -11.76 -1.86
C GLY A 59 2.05 -11.24 -2.03
N PHE A 60 2.55 -10.41 -1.11
CA PHE A 60 3.96 -10.02 -1.09
C PHE A 60 4.91 -11.21 -0.86
N ALA A 61 4.46 -12.27 -0.18
CA ALA A 61 5.25 -13.42 0.22
C ALA A 61 5.08 -14.62 -0.73
N PHE A 62 4.28 -14.48 -1.79
CA PHE A 62 3.99 -15.58 -2.70
C PHE A 62 5.25 -16.05 -3.44
N ALA A 63 6.00 -15.08 -3.99
CA ALA A 63 7.26 -15.31 -4.68
C ALA A 63 8.26 -14.17 -4.46
N LYS A 64 9.56 -14.44 -4.66
CA LYS A 64 10.66 -13.49 -4.40
C LYS A 64 10.56 -12.16 -5.14
N PRO A 65 10.09 -12.08 -6.41
CA PRO A 65 9.90 -10.79 -7.08
C PRO A 65 8.89 -9.88 -6.36
N LEU A 66 7.83 -10.45 -5.78
CA LEU A 66 6.83 -9.70 -5.00
C LEU A 66 7.37 -9.32 -3.62
N GLU A 67 8.17 -10.20 -3.01
CA GLU A 67 8.79 -9.95 -1.70
C GLU A 67 9.78 -8.78 -1.78
N ALA A 68 10.55 -8.71 -2.86
CA ALA A 68 11.53 -7.66 -3.11
C ALA A 68 10.90 -6.25 -3.11
N LEU A 69 9.62 -6.13 -3.48
CA LEU A 69 8.89 -4.86 -3.49
C LEU A 69 8.72 -4.26 -2.07
N THR A 70 8.83 -5.07 -1.01
CA THR A 70 8.74 -4.60 0.38
C THR A 70 9.91 -3.74 0.83
N LEU A 71 11.04 -3.82 0.13
CA LEU A 71 12.29 -3.12 0.42
C LEU A 71 12.82 -2.39 -0.82
N HIS A 72 11.94 -2.09 -1.78
CA HIS A 72 12.33 -1.54 -3.08
C HIS A 72 13.09 -0.20 -2.94
N ARG A 73 14.15 -0.02 -3.73
CA ARG A 73 15.08 1.13 -3.64
C ARG A 73 14.40 2.50 -3.72
N SER A 74 13.29 2.60 -4.44
CA SER A 74 12.56 3.86 -4.65
C SER A 74 11.65 4.24 -3.48
N THR A 75 11.25 3.27 -2.65
CA THR A 75 10.36 3.49 -1.49
C THR A 75 11.09 3.36 -0.16
N TRP A 76 12.18 2.60 -0.12
CA TRP A 76 12.94 2.36 1.11
C TRP A 76 13.41 3.64 1.81
N PRO A 77 13.93 4.67 1.11
CA PRO A 77 14.29 5.93 1.76
C PRO A 77 13.08 6.67 2.39
N ILE A 78 11.89 6.52 1.81
CA ILE A 78 10.65 7.13 2.30
C ILE A 78 10.17 6.35 3.54
N ILE A 79 10.15 5.01 3.46
CA ILE A 79 9.82 4.13 4.59
C ILE A 79 10.73 4.43 5.79
N LYS A 80 12.05 4.55 5.57
CA LYS A 80 13.04 4.92 6.59
C LYS A 80 12.74 6.29 7.20
N GLU A 81 12.42 7.30 6.40
CA GLU A 81 12.13 8.65 6.91
C GLU A 81 10.85 8.68 7.77
N LEU A 82 9.74 8.14 7.24
CA LEU A 82 8.43 8.15 7.90
C LEU A 82 8.47 7.40 9.24
N THR A 83 9.29 6.35 9.35
CA THR A 83 9.40 5.49 10.55
C THR A 83 10.56 5.86 11.48
N ASN A 84 11.32 6.92 11.21
CA ASN A 84 12.56 7.23 11.96
C ASN A 84 13.62 6.12 11.94
N ASN A 85 13.86 5.45 10.81
CA ASN A 85 14.78 4.32 10.77
C ASN A 85 14.36 3.19 11.74
N LYS A 86 13.04 3.01 11.92
CA LYS A 86 12.44 1.96 12.75
C LYS A 86 11.30 1.26 12.01
N PRO A 87 11.47 0.79 10.76
CA PRO A 87 10.37 0.27 9.99
C PRO A 87 9.93 -1.13 10.44
N GLN A 88 8.63 -1.39 10.30
CA GLN A 88 8.06 -2.71 10.35
C GLN A 88 6.97 -2.87 9.29
N LEU A 89 7.03 -3.96 8.54
CA LEU A 89 5.95 -4.38 7.64
C LEU A 89 4.91 -5.16 8.44
N MET A 90 3.69 -4.64 8.50
CA MET A 90 2.59 -5.22 9.28
C MET A 90 1.85 -6.32 8.52
N ARG A 91 1.72 -6.16 7.20
CA ARG A 91 1.15 -7.15 6.27
C ARG A 91 1.34 -6.68 4.84
N GLY A 92 1.26 -7.61 3.89
CA GLY A 92 1.13 -7.33 2.47
C GLY A 92 -0.01 -8.14 1.86
N THR A 93 -0.99 -7.47 1.29
CA THR A 93 -2.12 -8.13 0.59
C THR A 93 -2.08 -7.73 -0.87
N MET A 94 -2.26 -8.69 -1.79
CA MET A 94 -2.46 -8.39 -3.19
C MET A 94 -3.95 -8.15 -3.44
N ILE A 95 -4.28 -7.08 -4.15
CA ILE A 95 -5.64 -6.85 -4.65
C ILE A 95 -5.61 -7.18 -6.13
N ALA A 96 -6.47 -8.10 -6.56
CA ALA A 96 -6.65 -8.46 -7.96
C ALA A 96 -8.11 -8.23 -8.35
N ASP A 97 -8.41 -7.06 -8.93
CA ASP A 97 -9.71 -6.83 -9.55
C ASP A 97 -9.74 -7.50 -10.93
N ARG A 98 -10.76 -8.33 -11.16
CA ARG A 98 -10.89 -9.16 -12.37
C ARG A 98 -12.33 -9.55 -12.66
N ALA A 99 -12.58 -9.95 -13.91
CA ALA A 99 -13.88 -10.50 -14.30
C ALA A 99 -14.19 -11.78 -13.49
N GLY A 100 -15.48 -11.97 -13.15
CA GLY A 100 -15.94 -13.12 -12.38
C GLY A 100 -15.83 -12.99 -10.86
N VAL A 101 -15.15 -11.97 -10.33
CA VAL A 101 -15.10 -11.67 -8.88
C VAL A 101 -16.01 -10.47 -8.57
N SER A 102 -17.13 -10.71 -7.90
CA SER A 102 -18.17 -9.70 -7.61
C SER A 102 -17.63 -8.45 -6.92
N GLU A 103 -16.73 -8.63 -5.96
CA GLU A 103 -16.12 -7.58 -5.14
C GLU A 103 -15.24 -6.64 -5.96
N SER A 104 -14.86 -7.03 -7.18
CA SER A 104 -14.17 -6.14 -8.13
C SER A 104 -15.10 -5.01 -8.60
N ALA A 105 -16.38 -5.32 -8.77
CA ALA A 105 -17.41 -4.33 -9.11
C ALA A 105 -17.89 -3.53 -7.91
N GLU A 106 -17.34 -3.78 -6.71
CA GLU A 106 -17.61 -2.99 -5.51
C GLU A 106 -16.53 -1.94 -5.30
N GLY A 107 -16.96 -0.69 -5.15
CA GLY A 107 -16.10 0.39 -4.69
C GLY A 107 -15.81 0.27 -3.19
N LEU A 108 -14.81 1.02 -2.73
CA LEU A 108 -14.49 1.15 -1.31
C LEU A 108 -14.91 2.54 -0.83
N ARG A 109 -15.74 2.59 0.22
CA ARG A 109 -16.18 3.84 0.85
C ARG A 109 -14.95 4.66 1.27
N LEU A 110 -15.03 5.97 1.10
CA LEU A 110 -14.04 6.90 1.63
C LEU A 110 -13.98 6.77 3.15
N HIS A 111 -12.78 6.44 3.64
CA HIS A 111 -12.45 6.24 5.03
C HIS A 111 -11.02 6.70 5.31
N CYS A 112 -10.67 6.79 6.58
CA CYS A 112 -9.30 6.87 7.05
C CYS A 112 -9.23 6.27 8.45
N ALA A 113 -8.02 5.96 8.91
CA ALA A 113 -7.85 5.33 10.21
C ALA A 113 -8.41 6.15 11.39
N ARG A 114 -8.44 7.48 11.27
CA ARG A 114 -9.06 8.36 12.28
C ARG A 114 -10.57 8.13 12.38
N GLU A 115 -11.25 7.96 11.25
CA GLU A 115 -12.70 7.74 11.20
C GLU A 115 -13.04 6.31 11.65
N ASP A 116 -12.22 5.32 11.28
CA ASP A 116 -12.48 3.91 11.59
C ASP A 116 -12.13 3.53 13.03
N PHE A 117 -11.06 4.10 13.58
CA PHE A 117 -10.47 3.67 14.86
C PHE A 117 -10.35 4.81 15.88
N GLY A 118 -10.69 6.05 15.51
CA GLY A 118 -10.63 7.22 16.37
C GLY A 118 -9.26 7.91 16.43
N TRP A 119 -9.24 9.10 17.05
CA TRP A 119 -8.08 10.01 17.13
C TRP A 119 -6.85 9.48 17.86
N HIS A 120 -7.01 8.42 18.65
CA HIS A 120 -5.92 7.82 19.41
C HIS A 120 -5.16 6.73 18.61
N ALA A 121 -5.73 6.29 17.48
CA ALA A 121 -5.21 5.16 16.73
C ALA A 121 -3.89 5.48 16.01
N ASN A 122 -3.83 6.59 15.26
CA ASN A 122 -2.70 6.96 14.41
C ASN A 122 -2.36 8.46 14.54
N ARG A 123 -1.13 8.84 14.17
CA ARG A 123 -0.57 10.19 14.29
C ARG A 123 0.16 10.60 13.01
N TYR A 124 -0.08 11.84 12.59
CA TYR A 124 0.72 12.56 11.62
C TYR A 124 1.15 13.90 12.22
N GLU A 125 2.45 14.18 12.24
CA GLU A 125 3.01 15.46 12.68
C GLU A 125 4.30 15.78 11.93
N VAL A 126 4.56 17.07 11.72
CA VAL A 126 5.89 17.54 11.29
C VAL A 126 6.52 18.32 12.42
N ARG A 127 7.70 17.88 12.88
CA ARG A 127 8.45 18.55 13.94
C ARG A 127 9.94 18.53 13.64
N HIS A 128 10.59 19.69 13.80
CA HIS A 128 12.02 19.87 13.53
C HIS A 128 12.45 19.37 12.13
N GLY A 129 11.66 19.68 11.10
CA GLY A 129 11.96 19.33 9.71
C GLY A 129 11.74 17.85 9.34
N ARG A 130 11.11 17.06 10.23
CA ARG A 130 10.87 15.64 10.04
C ARG A 130 9.38 15.28 10.12
N ILE A 131 8.96 14.36 9.27
CA ILE A 131 7.61 13.77 9.28
C ILE A 131 7.57 12.60 10.29
N PHE A 132 6.54 12.59 11.11
CA PHE A 132 6.15 11.50 11.98
C PHE A 132 4.84 10.94 11.45
N CYS A 133 4.89 9.77 10.80
CA CYS A 133 3.72 9.09 10.25
C CYS A 133 3.77 7.63 10.71
N ASP A 134 2.87 7.25 11.59
CA ASP A 134 2.95 5.97 12.30
C ASP A 134 2.14 4.82 11.65
N ASP A 135 1.42 5.12 10.56
CA ASP A 135 0.70 4.14 9.74
C ASP A 135 0.56 4.65 8.30
N PHE A 136 1.10 3.90 7.34
CA PHE A 136 1.09 4.26 5.92
C PHE A 136 1.17 3.02 5.03
N VAL A 137 0.79 3.18 3.77
CA VAL A 137 0.72 2.08 2.80
C VAL A 137 1.49 2.43 1.54
N VAL A 138 2.23 1.47 1.03
CA VAL A 138 2.85 1.50 -0.28
C VAL A 138 2.08 0.58 -1.22
N PHE A 139 1.74 1.11 -2.39
CA PHE A 139 1.00 0.45 -3.45
C PHE A 139 1.84 0.28 -4.72
N PRO A 140 2.61 -0.81 -4.86
CA PRO A 140 3.18 -1.22 -6.15
C PRO A 140 2.08 -1.64 -7.13
N TYR A 141 1.96 -0.94 -8.25
CA TYR A 141 1.01 -1.27 -9.33
C TYR A 141 1.70 -2.13 -10.39
N LEU A 142 1.12 -3.31 -10.66
CA LEU A 142 1.65 -4.27 -11.62
C LEU A 142 0.96 -4.20 -12.99
N TYR A 143 -0.20 -3.53 -13.07
CA TYR A 143 -0.95 -3.32 -14.30
C TYR A 143 -1.42 -1.87 -14.38
N ASP A 144 -1.63 -1.41 -15.61
CA ASP A 144 -2.13 -0.06 -15.86
C ASP A 144 -3.53 0.14 -15.29
N VAL A 145 -3.73 1.31 -14.68
CA VAL A 145 -5.04 1.86 -14.34
C VAL A 145 -5.24 3.11 -15.18
N HIS A 146 -6.18 3.04 -16.12
CA HIS A 146 -6.51 4.17 -16.98
C HIS A 146 -7.66 5.00 -16.39
N PRO A 147 -7.78 6.28 -16.78
CA PRO A 147 -8.93 7.08 -16.43
C PRO A 147 -10.25 6.38 -16.79
N GLY A 148 -11.16 6.27 -15.81
CA GLY A 148 -12.45 5.61 -15.96
C GLY A 148 -12.47 4.12 -15.60
N ASP A 149 -11.32 3.46 -15.43
CA ASP A 149 -11.29 2.05 -15.05
C ASP A 149 -11.78 1.82 -13.61
N GLY A 150 -11.58 2.81 -12.74
CA GLY A 150 -11.89 2.77 -11.32
C GLY A 150 -10.63 2.93 -10.46
N GLY A 151 -10.57 2.21 -9.33
CA GLY A 151 -9.37 2.18 -8.50
C GLY A 151 -9.25 3.32 -7.50
N LEU A 152 -8.03 3.62 -7.06
CA LEU A 152 -7.77 4.41 -5.85
C LEU A 152 -8.32 5.84 -5.94
N LEU A 153 -9.05 6.24 -4.90
CA LEU A 153 -9.45 7.61 -4.62
C LEU A 153 -8.66 8.13 -3.42
N VAL A 154 -8.24 9.39 -3.47
CA VAL A 154 -7.67 10.10 -2.33
C VAL A 154 -8.29 11.49 -2.21
N VAL A 155 -8.36 12.01 -0.99
CA VAL A 155 -8.73 13.42 -0.73
C VAL A 155 -7.50 14.13 -0.19
N PRO A 156 -6.71 14.80 -1.05
CA PRO A 156 -5.42 15.37 -0.66
C PRO A 156 -5.54 16.32 0.54
N GLY A 157 -4.56 16.24 1.45
CA GLY A 157 -4.48 17.11 2.64
C GLY A 157 -5.27 16.63 3.86
N THR A 158 -6.18 15.66 3.72
CA THR A 158 -7.05 15.18 4.82
C THR A 158 -6.34 14.42 5.95
N HIS A 159 -5.10 13.99 5.71
CA HIS A 159 -4.23 13.42 6.75
C HIS A 159 -3.92 14.41 7.90
N LYS A 160 -4.10 15.72 7.68
CA LYS A 160 -3.96 16.77 8.71
C LYS A 160 -5.26 17.44 9.14
N THR A 161 -6.41 17.02 8.61
CA THR A 161 -7.68 17.69 8.96
C THR A 161 -8.05 17.45 10.41
N VAL A 162 -8.52 18.50 11.07
CA VAL A 162 -9.00 18.48 12.46
C VAL A 162 -10.53 18.51 12.58
N PHE A 163 -11.23 18.76 11.47
CA PHE A 163 -12.68 18.81 11.40
C PHE A 163 -13.24 17.48 10.88
N ASP A 164 -14.41 17.11 11.39
CA ASP A 164 -15.15 15.97 10.88
C ASP A 164 -15.57 16.22 9.44
N ARG A 165 -15.46 15.18 8.63
CA ARG A 165 -15.80 15.22 7.21
C ARG A 165 -17.33 15.25 7.06
N PRO A 166 -17.91 16.28 6.41
CA PRO A 166 -19.35 16.27 6.14
C PRO A 166 -19.70 15.13 5.17
N GLU A 167 -20.57 14.20 5.58
CA GLU A 167 -20.88 13.00 4.79
C GLU A 167 -21.44 13.34 3.39
N HIS A 168 -22.34 14.34 3.33
CA HIS A 168 -23.01 14.76 2.09
C HIS A 168 -22.05 15.38 1.06
N LEU A 169 -20.88 15.89 1.48
CA LEU A 169 -19.89 16.48 0.58
C LEU A 169 -19.28 15.43 -0.37
N TYR A 170 -19.34 14.15 0.01
CA TYR A 170 -18.69 13.06 -0.71
C TYR A 170 -19.63 11.90 -1.01
N ASN A 171 -20.89 12.19 -1.36
CA ASN A 171 -21.90 11.16 -1.68
C ASN A 171 -22.05 10.12 -0.55
N ASN A 172 -22.09 10.59 0.71
CA ASN A 172 -22.09 9.75 1.92
C ASN A 172 -20.92 8.77 1.97
N GLY A 173 -19.78 9.17 1.40
CA GLY A 173 -18.55 8.39 1.28
C GLY A 173 -18.51 7.39 0.13
N ARG A 174 -19.57 7.21 -0.66
CA ARG A 174 -19.59 6.25 -1.78
C ARG A 174 -19.53 6.98 -3.10
N VAL A 175 -18.42 6.82 -3.81
CA VAL A 175 -18.25 7.32 -5.18
C VAL A 175 -18.31 6.12 -6.11
N GLU A 176 -19.25 6.12 -7.06
CA GLU A 176 -19.54 4.95 -7.91
C GLU A 176 -19.06 5.13 -9.35
N GLU A 177 -18.98 6.37 -9.83
CA GLU A 177 -18.65 6.69 -11.22
C GLU A 177 -17.52 7.72 -11.30
N ALA A 178 -16.63 7.53 -12.28
CA ALA A 178 -15.47 8.40 -12.48
C ALA A 178 -15.86 9.81 -12.99
N ASN A 179 -17.07 9.98 -13.55
CA ASN A 179 -17.60 11.25 -14.00
C ASN A 179 -18.34 12.04 -12.92
N ASP A 180 -18.52 11.45 -11.73
CA ASP A 180 -19.20 12.06 -10.57
C ASP A 180 -18.27 12.05 -9.33
N ILE A 181 -17.00 12.38 -9.55
CA ILE A 181 -16.02 12.51 -8.46
C ILE A 181 -16.26 13.84 -7.73
N PRO A 182 -16.54 13.84 -6.41
CA PRO A 182 -16.78 15.07 -5.67
C PRO A 182 -15.58 16.02 -5.67
N GLN A 183 -15.83 17.31 -5.49
CA GLN A 183 -14.79 18.34 -5.45
C GLN A 183 -13.69 18.00 -4.43
N GLY A 184 -12.43 18.10 -4.86
CA GLY A 184 -11.26 17.85 -4.01
C GLY A 184 -10.88 16.38 -3.89
N VAL A 185 -11.67 15.45 -4.43
CA VAL A 185 -11.28 14.04 -4.55
C VAL A 185 -10.49 13.84 -5.84
N VAL A 186 -9.43 13.04 -5.77
CA VAL A 186 -8.58 12.68 -6.90
C VAL A 186 -8.64 11.17 -7.12
N ASN A 187 -9.01 10.74 -8.33
CA ASN A 187 -8.79 9.37 -8.77
C ASN A 187 -7.37 9.22 -9.30
N VAL A 188 -6.54 8.49 -8.56
CA VAL A 188 -5.17 8.21 -8.97
C VAL A 188 -5.20 7.09 -10.00
N THR A 189 -4.53 7.30 -11.13
CA THR A 189 -4.47 6.37 -12.27
C THR A 189 -3.02 5.95 -12.54
N PRO A 190 -2.43 5.07 -11.70
CA PRO A 190 -1.04 4.64 -11.87
C PRO A 190 -0.88 3.72 -13.07
N LYS A 191 0.26 3.81 -13.74
CA LYS A 191 0.68 2.84 -14.75
C LYS A 191 1.36 1.64 -14.08
N ALA A 192 1.47 0.53 -14.82
CA ALA A 192 2.32 -0.58 -14.43
C ALA A 192 3.74 -0.07 -14.16
N GLY A 193 4.33 -0.45 -13.04
CA GLY A 193 5.65 0.02 -12.60
C GLY A 193 5.63 1.30 -11.75
N ASP A 194 4.48 1.92 -11.57
CA ASP A 194 4.31 3.02 -10.62
C ASP A 194 4.14 2.50 -9.18
N MET A 195 4.47 3.36 -8.21
CA MET A 195 4.17 3.14 -6.80
C MET A 195 3.44 4.34 -6.20
N VAL A 196 2.37 4.10 -5.45
CA VAL A 196 1.67 5.14 -4.68
C VAL A 196 1.93 4.93 -3.19
N ILE A 197 2.18 5.98 -2.43
CA ILE A 197 2.35 5.91 -0.97
C ILE A 197 1.31 6.82 -0.33
N ILE A 198 0.53 6.35 0.63
CA ILE A 198 -0.44 7.17 1.38
C ILE A 198 -0.20 7.06 2.88
N SER A 199 -0.45 8.13 3.64
CA SER A 199 -0.73 7.99 5.07
C SER A 199 -2.10 7.34 5.27
N GLU A 200 -2.26 6.45 6.25
CA GLU A 200 -3.59 5.90 6.60
C GLU A 200 -4.52 6.94 7.25
N LEU A 201 -4.00 8.13 7.61
CA LEU A 201 -4.82 9.28 7.99
C LEU A 201 -5.39 10.05 6.79
N LEU A 202 -4.87 9.82 5.58
CA LEU A 202 -5.45 10.38 4.37
C LEU A 202 -6.80 9.70 4.11
N THR A 203 -7.86 10.49 3.93
CA THR A 203 -9.14 9.97 3.45
C THR A 203 -8.93 9.38 2.05
N HIS A 204 -9.23 8.10 1.92
CA HIS A 204 -9.05 7.35 0.70
C HIS A 204 -10.16 6.31 0.54
N GLY A 205 -10.33 5.82 -0.68
CA GLY A 205 -11.33 4.81 -1.04
C GLY A 205 -11.02 4.25 -2.41
N ALA A 206 -11.99 3.65 -3.07
CA ALA A 206 -11.81 3.15 -4.42
C ALA A 206 -13.11 3.22 -5.23
N LEU A 207 -13.00 3.61 -6.49
CA LEU A 207 -14.06 3.42 -7.46
C LEU A 207 -14.20 1.92 -7.80
N PRO A 208 -15.43 1.43 -8.09
CA PRO A 208 -15.66 0.12 -8.68
C PRO A 208 -14.77 -0.14 -9.91
N TRP A 209 -14.19 -1.33 -10.03
CA TRP A 209 -13.45 -1.72 -11.22
C TRP A 209 -14.40 -2.06 -12.37
N LYS A 210 -14.30 -1.31 -13.46
CA LYS A 210 -15.18 -1.44 -14.64
C LYS A 210 -14.66 -2.43 -15.70
N PRO A 211 -13.35 -2.47 -16.04
CA PRO A 211 -12.83 -3.35 -17.08
C PRO A 211 -13.14 -4.82 -16.85
N LYS A 212 -13.38 -5.56 -17.95
CA LYS A 212 -13.73 -7.00 -17.94
C LYS A 212 -12.70 -7.87 -18.65
N ASP A 213 -11.78 -7.24 -19.37
CA ASP A 213 -10.77 -7.84 -20.25
C ASP A 213 -9.35 -7.79 -19.66
N ARG A 214 -9.16 -7.10 -18.52
CA ARG A 214 -7.86 -6.96 -17.85
C ARG A 214 -7.96 -6.87 -16.33
N TYR A 215 -6.82 -7.12 -15.68
CA TYR A 215 -6.67 -7.03 -14.23
C TYR A 215 -6.30 -5.64 -13.76
N ARG A 216 -6.74 -5.29 -12.56
CA ARG A 216 -5.97 -4.39 -11.68
C ARG A 216 -5.27 -5.26 -10.64
N CYS A 217 -3.95 -5.37 -10.72
CA CYS A 217 -3.17 -6.02 -9.66
C CYS A 217 -2.26 -5.01 -8.96
N VAL A 218 -2.45 -4.88 -7.64
CA VAL A 218 -1.71 -3.95 -6.79
C VAL A 218 -1.39 -4.62 -5.45
N LEU A 219 -0.16 -4.48 -4.97
CA LEU A 219 0.18 -4.86 -3.60
C LEU A 219 -0.21 -3.75 -2.63
N THR A 220 -0.66 -4.12 -1.43
CA THR A 220 -0.94 -3.19 -0.33
C THR A 220 0.01 -3.50 0.83
N LEU A 221 1.14 -2.80 0.85
CA LEU A 221 2.22 -3.04 1.81
C LEU A 221 2.11 -2.03 2.95
N ARG A 222 1.72 -2.49 4.14
CA ARG A 222 1.39 -1.61 5.27
C ARG A 222 2.53 -1.53 6.26
N TYR A 223 2.98 -0.32 6.56
CA TYR A 223 4.14 -0.08 7.40
C TYR A 223 3.79 0.74 8.62
N ARG A 224 4.47 0.42 9.73
CA ARG A 224 4.43 1.16 10.99
C ARG A 224 5.83 1.23 11.59
N PRO A 225 6.05 2.10 12.60
CA PRO A 225 7.22 2.00 13.45
C PRO A 225 7.26 0.64 14.18
N GLN A 226 8.45 0.05 14.32
CA GLN A 226 8.66 -1.32 14.81
C GLN A 226 8.21 -1.63 16.24
N HIS A 227 7.82 -0.61 16.99
CA HIS A 227 7.32 -0.69 18.36
C HIS A 227 5.78 -0.58 18.44
N ARG A 228 5.09 -0.55 17.29
CA ARG A 228 3.63 -0.32 17.18
C ARG A 228 2.84 -1.60 16.88
N GLY A 229 3.19 -2.68 17.58
CA GLY A 229 2.49 -3.96 17.56
C GLY A 229 3.18 -5.05 16.74
N GLU A 230 2.50 -6.17 16.59
CA GLU A 230 3.02 -7.34 15.89
C GLU A 230 2.55 -7.38 14.43
N SER A 231 3.43 -7.85 13.55
CA SER A 231 3.08 -8.13 12.16
C SER A 231 2.06 -9.26 12.09
N ARG A 232 1.07 -9.08 11.21
CA ARG A 232 -0.04 -10.01 10.98
C ARG A 232 0.31 -11.07 9.92
N VAL A 233 1.59 -11.31 9.69
CA VAL A 233 2.07 -12.36 8.77
C VAL A 233 2.08 -13.70 9.53
N PRO A 234 1.29 -14.71 9.09
CA PRO A 234 1.21 -16.02 9.74
C PRO A 234 2.54 -16.78 9.72
N GLU A 235 2.76 -17.65 10.70
CA GLU A 235 4.02 -18.39 10.87
C GLU A 235 4.35 -19.26 9.64
N GLU A 236 3.34 -19.91 9.06
CA GLU A 236 3.46 -20.71 7.85
C GLU A 236 3.98 -19.90 6.66
N VAL A 237 3.63 -18.61 6.57
CA VAL A 237 4.11 -17.70 5.53
C VAL A 237 5.53 -17.22 5.82
N ARG A 238 5.89 -17.02 7.10
CA ARG A 238 7.23 -16.57 7.51
C ARG A 238 8.32 -17.51 7.05
N THR A 239 8.05 -18.82 7.01
CA THR A 239 9.01 -19.84 6.53
C THR A 239 9.47 -19.63 5.08
N ARG A 240 8.72 -18.85 4.29
CA ARG A 240 9.03 -18.55 2.88
C ARG A 240 9.87 -17.28 2.70
N LEU A 241 9.92 -16.44 3.73
CA LEU A 241 10.51 -15.11 3.66
C LEU A 241 12.02 -15.16 3.80
N SER A 242 12.68 -14.22 3.14
CA SER A 242 14.12 -14.01 3.24
C SER A 242 14.47 -13.43 4.62
N PRO A 243 15.71 -13.60 5.11
CA PRO A 243 16.13 -13.07 6.40
C PRO A 243 15.87 -11.57 6.57
N GLU A 244 16.05 -10.77 5.52
CA GLU A 244 15.80 -9.33 5.52
C GLU A 244 14.32 -9.01 5.75
N THR A 245 13.42 -9.77 5.13
CA THR A 245 11.98 -9.58 5.29
C THR A 245 11.50 -10.08 6.64
N LEU A 246 12.09 -11.16 7.17
CA LEU A 246 11.87 -11.61 8.55
C LEU A 246 12.29 -10.54 9.56
N GLU A 247 13.44 -9.90 9.35
CA GLU A 247 13.85 -8.75 10.16
C GLU A 247 12.89 -7.55 9.96
N LEU A 248 12.41 -7.30 8.75
CA LEU A 248 11.45 -6.23 8.48
C LEU A 248 10.13 -6.43 9.24
N ILE A 249 9.57 -7.64 9.27
CA ILE A 249 8.28 -7.90 9.95
C ILE A 249 8.42 -7.99 11.48
N SER A 250 9.62 -8.21 12.00
CA SER A 250 9.84 -8.39 13.45
C SER A 250 9.49 -7.12 14.24
N GLN A 251 9.00 -7.30 15.46
CA GLN A 251 8.84 -6.20 16.40
C GLN A 251 10.20 -5.92 17.08
N ALA A 252 10.47 -4.66 17.40
CA ALA A 252 11.62 -4.29 18.21
C ALA A 252 11.31 -3.04 19.06
N ASP A 253 12.13 -2.76 20.08
CA ASP A 253 11.93 -1.60 20.94
C ASP A 253 12.36 -0.27 20.25
N HIS A 254 12.20 0.84 20.96
CA HIS A 254 12.48 2.19 20.44
C HIS A 254 13.97 2.47 20.20
N TYR A 255 14.85 1.79 20.93
CA TYR A 255 16.30 1.99 20.93
C TYR A 255 17.02 1.07 19.95
N HIS A 256 16.43 -0.08 19.64
CA HIS A 256 16.99 -1.01 18.68
C HIS A 256 16.94 -0.47 17.24
N THR A 257 18.02 -0.68 16.48
CA THR A 257 18.07 -0.38 15.04
C THR A 257 18.39 -1.67 14.29
N LYS A 258 17.42 -2.13 13.49
CA LYS A 258 17.53 -3.31 12.64
C LYS A 258 18.65 -3.17 11.61
N GLU A 259 19.30 -4.27 11.24
CA GLU A 259 20.41 -4.31 10.29
C GLU A 259 19.99 -3.87 8.87
N ILE A 260 18.80 -4.27 8.41
CA ILE A 260 18.23 -3.81 7.12
C ILE A 260 18.23 -2.28 6.98
N VAL A 261 18.09 -1.53 8.08
CA VAL A 261 18.03 -0.05 8.06
C VAL A 261 19.39 0.57 7.74
N LYS A 262 20.49 -0.13 8.05
CA LYS A 262 21.86 0.31 7.77
C LYS A 262 22.23 0.19 6.29
N LYS A 263 21.39 -0.46 5.48
CA LYS A 263 21.57 -0.63 4.04
C LYS A 263 20.70 0.37 3.27
N ASP A 264 21.23 0.88 2.16
CA ASP A 264 20.49 1.75 1.24
C ASP A 264 19.82 0.98 0.11
N VAL A 265 20.43 -0.12 -0.32
CA VAL A 265 19.86 -1.10 -1.25
C VAL A 265 19.86 -2.44 -0.56
N ILE A 266 18.72 -3.13 -0.59
CA ILE A 266 18.55 -4.44 0.01
C ILE A 266 18.28 -5.44 -1.11
N THR A 267 19.15 -6.42 -1.22
CA THR A 267 18.94 -7.59 -2.08
C THR A 267 18.52 -8.73 -1.16
N LEU A 268 17.38 -9.35 -1.48
CA LEU A 268 16.94 -10.54 -0.76
C LEU A 268 17.84 -11.72 -1.11
N THR A 269 18.22 -12.51 -0.10
CA THR A 269 19.01 -13.74 -0.27
C THR A 269 18.12 -14.97 -0.29
#